data_AF-A0A0N4XFM7-F1
#
_entry.id   AF-A0A0N4XFM7-F1
#
_cell.length_a   1.000
_cell.length_b   1.000
_cell.length_c   1.000
_cell.angle_alpha   90.00
_cell.angle_beta   90.00
_cell.angle_gamma   90.00
#
_symmetry.space_group_name_H-M   'P 1'
#
loop_
_entity.id
_entity.type
_entity.pdbx_description
1 polymer ?
#
loop_
_entity_poly.entity_id
_entity_poly.type
_entity_poly.pdbx_seq_one_letter_code
_entity_poly.pdbx_strand_id
1 'polypeptide(L)'
;MDETERLSCDDVRKELNGWASAPRRARLVSKTGQTLLTSVELPQRFRATYKNWFHLIIECNWRSIIVVFASGFIGSWTFFGTLYYLFTVVGYQTSERNCIENVNSFVTAFLFSMESQHTIGYGFR
;
A
#
# COMPACT_ATOMS: atom_id res chain seq x y z
N MET A 1 53.55 -11.93 -47.63
CA MET A 1 52.43 -10.98 -47.48
C MET A 1 51.16 -11.80 -47.33
N ASP A 2 50.92 -12.41 -46.16
CA ASP A 2 49.75 -13.32 -45.99
C ASP A 2 49.34 -13.52 -44.51
N GLU A 3 50.21 -13.26 -43.54
CA GLU A 3 49.87 -13.48 -42.12
C GLU A 3 49.16 -12.28 -41.47
N THR A 4 49.53 -11.05 -41.88
CA THR A 4 48.96 -9.81 -41.33
C THR A 4 47.53 -9.54 -41.81
N GLU A 5 47.13 -10.03 -42.99
CA GLU A 5 45.75 -9.92 -43.49
C GLU A 5 44.80 -10.93 -42.82
N ARG A 6 45.29 -12.12 -42.44
CA ARG A 6 44.47 -13.11 -41.72
C ARG A 6 44.14 -12.68 -40.30
N LEU A 7 45.10 -12.07 -39.58
CA LEU A 7 44.87 -11.47 -38.26
C LEU A 7 43.82 -10.35 -38.31
N SER A 8 43.81 -9.55 -39.36
CA SER A 8 42.80 -8.50 -39.57
C SER A 8 41.40 -9.10 -39.81
N CYS A 9 41.29 -10.17 -40.59
CA CYS A 9 40.01 -10.81 -40.88
C CYS A 9 39.41 -11.55 -39.68
N ASP A 10 40.25 -12.16 -38.83
CA ASP A 10 39.82 -12.83 -37.60
C ASP A 10 39.40 -11.85 -36.49
N ASP A 11 40.06 -10.68 -36.38
CA ASP A 11 39.62 -9.61 -35.47
C ASP A 11 38.29 -8.98 -35.94
N VAL A 12 38.15 -8.73 -37.24
CA VAL A 12 36.89 -8.27 -37.84
C VAL A 12 35.77 -9.29 -37.63
N ARG A 13 36.06 -10.60 -37.67
CA ARG A 13 35.07 -11.65 -37.41
C ARG A 13 34.69 -11.78 -35.92
N LYS A 14 35.59 -11.48 -34.99
CA LYS A 14 35.26 -11.41 -33.55
C LYS A 14 34.42 -10.18 -33.21
N GLU A 15 34.72 -9.02 -33.79
CA GLU A 15 33.89 -7.80 -33.70
C GLU A 15 32.51 -8.01 -34.33
N LEU A 16 32.43 -8.63 -35.51
CA LEU A 16 31.16 -8.94 -36.18
C LEU A 16 30.32 -9.98 -35.41
N ASN A 17 30.92 -10.94 -34.72
CA ASN A 17 30.19 -11.87 -33.85
C ASN A 17 29.77 -11.22 -32.52
N GLY A 18 30.52 -10.23 -32.02
CA GLY A 18 30.10 -9.37 -30.90
C GLY A 18 28.93 -8.45 -31.26
N TRP A 19 28.78 -8.10 -32.53
CA TRP A 19 27.66 -7.32 -33.08
C TRP A 19 26.57 -8.17 -33.77
N ALA A 20 26.79 -9.46 -34.02
CA ALA A 20 25.76 -10.38 -34.52
C ALA A 20 24.72 -10.74 -33.44
N SER A 21 25.02 -10.41 -32.18
CA SER A 21 24.06 -10.23 -31.12
C SER A 21 23.84 -8.75 -30.79
N ALA A 22 23.79 -7.88 -31.80
CA ALA A 22 22.99 -6.67 -31.68
C ALA A 22 21.56 -7.15 -31.41
N PRO A 23 20.97 -6.91 -30.22
CA PRO A 23 19.58 -7.25 -30.01
C PRO A 23 18.80 -6.43 -31.05
N ARG A 24 18.10 -7.13 -31.96
CA ARG A 24 17.10 -6.57 -32.87
C ARG A 24 16.37 -5.44 -32.15
N ARG A 25 16.70 -4.17 -32.45
CA ARG A 25 16.20 -2.93 -31.80
C ARG A 25 15.59 -3.19 -30.43
N ALA A 26 16.31 -2.91 -29.33
CA ALA A 26 15.76 -2.95 -27.97
C ALA A 26 14.34 -2.36 -27.95
N ARG A 27 13.34 -3.24 -27.82
CA ARG A 27 11.94 -2.90 -28.03
C ARG A 27 11.36 -2.59 -26.66
N LEU A 28 11.06 -1.32 -26.40
CA LEU A 28 10.53 -0.86 -25.12
C LEU A 28 9.19 -1.54 -24.76
N VAL A 29 8.45 -1.99 -25.77
CA VAL A 29 7.13 -2.62 -25.64
C VAL A 29 7.06 -3.88 -26.51
N SER A 30 6.67 -5.00 -25.91
CA SER A 30 6.40 -6.28 -26.58
C SER A 30 5.22 -6.16 -27.55
N LYS A 31 5.13 -7.04 -28.56
CA LYS A 31 3.95 -7.11 -29.45
C LYS A 31 2.64 -7.45 -28.70
N THR A 32 2.74 -7.99 -27.49
CA THR A 32 1.63 -8.23 -26.56
C THR A 32 1.30 -7.04 -25.65
N GLY A 33 1.91 -5.87 -25.88
CA GLY A 33 1.63 -4.63 -25.14
C GLY A 33 2.34 -4.50 -23.79
N GLN A 34 3.15 -5.49 -23.38
CA GLN A 34 3.90 -5.42 -22.13
C GLN A 34 5.17 -4.58 -22.30
N THR A 35 5.35 -3.59 -21.42
CA THR A 35 6.54 -2.72 -21.41
C THR A 35 7.72 -3.43 -20.78
N LEU A 36 8.80 -3.61 -21.53
CA LEU A 36 10.04 -4.30 -21.15
C LEU A 36 11.03 -3.38 -20.42
N LEU A 37 10.50 -2.53 -19.53
CA LEU A 37 11.31 -1.66 -18.68
C LEU A 37 11.64 -2.39 -17.38
N THR A 38 12.89 -2.84 -17.24
CA THR A 38 13.46 -3.15 -15.93
C THR A 38 13.49 -1.84 -15.14
N SER A 39 12.54 -1.66 -14.23
CA SER A 39 12.50 -0.48 -13.37
C SER A 39 13.75 -0.47 -12.49
N VAL A 40 14.70 0.41 -12.81
CA VAL A 40 15.82 0.72 -11.92
C VAL A 40 15.23 1.28 -10.64
N GLU A 41 15.63 0.70 -9.51
CA GLU A 41 15.02 0.91 -8.21
C GLU A 41 15.16 2.37 -7.78
N LEU A 42 14.12 3.18 -8.01
CA LEU A 42 14.09 4.57 -7.59
C LEU A 42 14.08 4.65 -6.06
N PRO A 43 15.08 5.29 -5.42
CA PRO A 43 15.21 5.31 -3.96
C PRO A 43 14.05 6.02 -3.24
N GLN A 44 13.14 6.66 -3.98
CA GLN A 44 12.05 7.47 -3.43
C GLN A 44 10.65 7.01 -3.87
N ARG A 45 10.54 5.79 -4.42
CA ARG A 45 9.27 5.21 -4.90
C ARG A 45 8.15 5.30 -3.86
N PHE A 46 8.43 4.94 -2.61
CA PHE A 46 7.41 4.94 -1.54
C PHE A 46 6.83 6.34 -1.28
N ARG A 47 7.67 7.39 -1.22
CA ARG A 47 7.17 8.77 -1.03
C ARG A 47 6.32 9.24 -2.20
N ALA A 48 6.69 8.91 -3.43
CA ALA A 48 5.88 9.23 -4.60
C ALA A 48 4.55 8.47 -4.60
N THR A 49 4.58 7.19 -4.22
CA THR A 49 3.38 6.35 -4.06
C THR A 49 2.42 6.89 -3.00
N TYR A 50 2.92 7.35 -1.83
CA TYR A 50 2.08 7.96 -0.80
C TYR A 50 1.41 9.27 -1.26
N LYS A 51 2.05 10.07 -2.12
CA LYS A 51 1.42 11.27 -2.67
C LYS A 51 0.26 10.93 -3.62
N ASN A 52 0.32 9.78 -4.29
CA ASN A 52 -0.71 9.28 -5.20
C ASN A 52 -1.59 8.17 -4.60
N TRP A 53 -1.71 8.12 -3.27
CA TRP A 53 -2.38 7.02 -2.57
C TRP A 53 -3.87 6.85 -2.99
N PHE A 54 -4.58 7.93 -3.30
CA PHE A 54 -5.97 7.88 -3.75
C PHE A 54 -6.14 7.20 -5.11
N HIS A 55 -5.31 7.59 -6.09
CA HIS A 55 -5.29 6.93 -7.40
C HIS A 55 -4.87 5.47 -7.28
N LEU A 56 -3.89 5.17 -6.43
CA LEU A 56 -3.47 3.80 -6.16
C LEU A 56 -4.62 2.94 -5.61
N ILE A 57 -5.42 3.45 -4.68
CA ILE A 57 -6.56 2.72 -4.12
C ILE A 57 -7.61 2.42 -5.19
N ILE A 58 -7.88 3.38 -6.09
CA ILE A 58 -8.88 3.23 -7.17
C ILE A 58 -8.37 2.30 -8.28
N GLU A 59 -7.07 2.34 -8.57
CA GLU A 59 -6.42 1.48 -9.56
C GLU A 59 -6.20 0.03 -9.07
N CYS A 60 -6.36 -0.23 -7.76
CA CYS A 60 -6.28 -1.58 -7.20
C CYS A 60 -7.54 -2.43 -7.47
N ASN A 61 -7.43 -3.75 -7.21
CA ASN A 61 -8.55 -4.67 -7.28
C ASN A 61 -9.74 -4.22 -6.40
N TRP A 62 -10.97 -4.54 -6.83
CA TRP A 62 -12.21 -4.25 -6.08
C TRP A 62 -12.19 -4.78 -4.63
N ARG A 63 -11.50 -5.90 -4.39
CA ARG A 63 -11.29 -6.46 -3.04
C ARG A 63 -10.50 -5.52 -2.14
N SER A 64 -9.46 -4.86 -2.67
CA SER A 64 -8.63 -3.91 -1.94
C SER A 64 -9.44 -2.67 -1.54
N ILE A 65 -10.34 -2.20 -2.40
CA ILE A 65 -11.23 -1.07 -2.10
C ILE A 65 -12.12 -1.40 -0.90
N ILE A 66 -12.76 -2.58 -0.88
CA ILE A 66 -13.59 -3.03 0.24
C ILE A 66 -12.77 -3.15 1.53
N VAL A 67 -11.57 -3.73 1.46
CA VAL A 67 -10.70 -3.91 2.64
C VAL A 67 -10.28 -2.55 3.20
N VAL A 68 -9.85 -1.61 2.36
CA VAL A 68 -9.44 -0.27 2.81
C VAL A 68 -10.62 0.46 3.47
N PHE A 69 -11.79 0.42 2.83
CA PHE A 69 -13.00 1.01 3.39
C PHE A 69 -13.33 0.40 4.75
N ALA A 70 -13.46 -0.93 4.83
CA ALA A 70 -13.73 -1.63 6.08
C ALA A 70 -12.70 -1.34 7.18
N SER A 71 -11.41 -1.29 6.82
CA SER A 71 -10.34 -0.95 7.77
C SER A 71 -10.47 0.48 8.31
N GLY A 72 -10.96 1.42 7.51
CA GLY A 72 -11.26 2.80 7.94
C GLY A 72 -12.37 2.85 8.98
N PHE A 73 -13.45 2.10 8.79
CA PHE A 73 -14.54 2.00 9.78
C PHE A 73 -14.10 1.31 11.07
N ILE A 74 -13.36 0.22 10.97
CA ILE A 74 -12.81 -0.45 12.16
C ILE A 74 -11.84 0.48 12.89
N GLY A 75 -11.03 1.23 12.16
CA GLY A 75 -10.14 2.27 12.70
C GLY A 75 -10.91 3.37 13.43
N SER A 76 -12.01 3.87 12.86
CA SER A 76 -12.83 4.89 13.53
C SER A 76 -13.54 4.35 14.78
N TRP A 77 -14.03 3.11 14.76
CA TRP A 77 -14.63 2.47 15.94
C TRP A 77 -13.62 2.29 17.07
N THR A 78 -12.42 1.82 16.73
CA THR A 78 -11.35 1.59 17.73
C THR A 78 -10.81 2.90 18.31
N PHE A 79 -10.63 3.93 17.48
CA PHE A 79 -10.17 5.24 17.94
C PHE A 79 -11.14 5.88 18.92
N PHE A 80 -12.41 6.00 18.55
CA PHE A 80 -13.43 6.59 19.43
C PHE A 80 -13.74 5.70 20.63
N GLY A 81 -13.78 4.37 20.48
CA GLY A 81 -13.92 3.44 21.61
C GLY A 81 -12.79 3.56 22.63
N THR A 82 -11.55 3.74 22.17
CA THR A 82 -10.40 4.00 23.05
C THR A 82 -10.53 5.34 23.76
N LEU A 83 -10.96 6.40 23.07
CA LEU A 83 -11.23 7.71 23.69
C LEU A 83 -12.26 7.61 24.80
N TYR A 84 -13.40 6.92 24.57
CA TYR A 84 -14.41 6.72 25.61
C TYR A 84 -13.89 5.93 26.81
N TYR A 85 -13.09 4.90 26.56
CA TYR A 85 -12.44 4.14 27.63
C TYR A 85 -11.46 5.01 28.44
N LEU A 86 -10.71 5.91 27.80
CA LEU A 86 -9.85 6.86 28.51
C LEU A 86 -10.68 7.83 29.37
N PHE A 87 -11.81 8.32 28.86
CA PHE A 87 -12.71 9.19 29.62
C PHE A 87 -13.31 8.50 30.84
N THR A 88 -13.68 7.21 30.76
CA THR A 88 -14.19 6.48 31.93
C THR A 88 -13.10 6.25 32.98
N VAL A 89 -11.88 5.91 32.57
CA VAL A 89 -10.74 5.71 33.48
C VAL A 89 -10.34 7.01 34.20
N VAL A 90 -10.31 8.13 33.48
CA VAL A 90 -10.00 9.45 34.06
C VAL A 90 -11.17 9.96 34.91
N GLY A 91 -12.41 9.80 34.44
CA GLY A 91 -13.62 10.23 35.13
C GLY A 91 -13.86 9.49 36.45
N TYR A 92 -13.53 8.20 36.50
CA TYR A 92 -13.59 7.37 37.72
C TYR A 92 -12.72 7.92 38.86
N GLN A 93 -11.61 8.60 38.55
CA GLN A 93 -10.77 9.23 39.58
C GLN A 93 -11.36 10.53 40.15
N THR A 94 -12.26 11.19 39.42
CA THR A 94 -12.75 12.54 39.76
C THR A 94 -14.18 12.54 40.33
N SER A 95 -15.01 11.56 40.01
CA SER A 95 -16.43 11.53 40.40
C SER A 95 -16.87 10.08 40.63
N GLU A 96 -17.60 9.82 41.73
CA GLU A 96 -18.24 8.51 41.99
C GLU A 96 -19.36 8.16 40.99
N ARG A 97 -19.70 9.07 40.05
CA ARG A 97 -20.71 8.85 39.01
C ARG A 97 -20.05 8.53 37.67
N ASN A 98 -20.40 7.39 37.09
CA ASN A 98 -19.98 7.01 35.74
C ASN A 98 -20.56 7.98 34.71
N CYS A 99 -19.73 8.55 33.83
CA CYS A 99 -20.18 9.44 32.75
C CYS A 99 -21.01 8.70 31.68
N ILE A 100 -20.83 7.39 31.53
CA ILE A 100 -21.56 6.52 30.61
C ILE A 100 -21.89 5.25 31.39
N GLU A 101 -23.16 4.84 31.38
CA GLU A 101 -23.59 3.64 32.10
C GLU A 101 -22.99 2.38 31.45
N ASN A 102 -22.75 1.33 32.24
CA ASN A 102 -22.34 0.00 31.75
C ASN A 102 -21.07 -0.08 30.85
N VAL A 103 -20.24 0.97 30.77
CA VAL A 103 -18.95 0.96 30.07
C VAL A 103 -17.82 0.61 31.04
N ASN A 104 -17.75 -0.66 31.41
CA ASN A 104 -16.79 -1.17 32.41
C ASN A 104 -15.53 -1.81 31.78
N SER A 105 -15.50 -1.98 30.47
CA SER A 105 -14.41 -2.65 29.76
C SER A 105 -14.16 -2.04 28.38
N PHE A 106 -12.99 -2.31 27.81
CA PHE A 106 -12.64 -1.85 26.47
C PHE A 106 -13.66 -2.32 25.42
N VAL A 107 -14.14 -3.56 25.54
CA VAL A 107 -15.14 -4.13 24.60
C VAL A 107 -16.48 -3.40 24.69
N THR A 108 -16.94 -3.05 25.89
CA THR A 108 -18.19 -2.28 26.06
C THR A 108 -18.06 -0.85 25.52
N ALA A 109 -16.88 -0.23 25.68
CA ALA A 109 -16.59 1.10 25.12
C ALA A 109 -16.51 1.07 23.58
N PHE A 110 -15.92 0.02 23.01
CA PHE A 110 -15.87 -0.21 21.57
C PHE A 110 -17.28 -0.40 20.97
N LEU A 111 -18.11 -1.23 21.60
CA LEU A 111 -19.48 -1.44 21.15
C LEU A 111 -20.31 -0.16 21.23
N PHE A 112 -20.17 0.62 22.31
CA PHE A 112 -20.81 1.94 22.44
C PHE A 112 -20.38 2.91 21.33
N SER A 113 -19.08 2.94 20.99
CA SER A 113 -18.57 3.75 19.89
C SER A 113 -19.14 3.35 18.53
N MET A 114 -19.27 2.04 18.27
CA MET A 114 -19.86 1.54 17.03
C MET A 114 -21.33 1.93 16.92
N GLU A 115 -22.10 1.74 18.00
CA GLU A 115 -23.52 2.05 18.07
C GLU A 115 -23.82 3.53 17.87
N SER A 116 -22.97 4.39 18.43
CA SER A 116 -23.08 5.84 18.28
C SER A 116 -22.80 6.29 16.83
N GLN A 117 -21.73 5.77 16.20
CA GLN A 117 -21.36 6.14 14.83
C GLN A 117 -22.34 5.63 13.78
N HIS A 118 -22.89 4.42 13.97
CA HIS A 118 -23.89 3.83 13.09
C HIS A 118 -25.31 4.24 13.45
N THR A 119 -25.48 5.11 14.45
CA THR A 119 -26.77 5.61 14.93
C THR A 119 -27.77 4.50 15.26
N ILE A 120 -27.27 3.33 15.71
CA ILE A 120 -28.14 2.18 16.02
C ILE A 120 -28.86 2.43 17.34
N GLY A 121 -28.13 2.90 18.36
CA GLY A 121 -28.71 3.39 19.61
C GLY A 121 -29.57 2.38 20.37
N TYR A 122 -29.05 1.17 20.67
CA TYR A 122 -29.82 0.16 21.42
C TYR A 122 -30.23 0.60 22.84
N GLY A 123 -29.53 1.58 23.43
CA GLY A 123 -29.91 2.23 24.69
C GLY A 123 -29.67 1.41 25.96
N PHE A 124 -28.91 0.30 25.88
CA PHE A 124 -28.61 -0.57 27.02
C PHE A 124 -27.28 -0.23 27.72
N ARG A 125 -26.51 0.70 27.14
CA ARG A 125 -25.16 1.10 27.58
C ARG A 125 -25.11 2.61 27.67
#